data_AF-A0A7J6TNJ2-F1
#
_entry.id   AF-A0A7J6TNJ2-F1
#
_cell.length_a   1.000
_cell.length_b   1.000
_cell.length_c   1.000
_cell.angle_alpha   90.00
_cell.angle_beta   90.00
_cell.angle_gamma   90.00
#
_symmetry.space_group_name_H-M   'P 1'
#
loop_
_entity.id
_entity.type
_entity.pdbx_description
1 polymer ?
#
loop_
_entity_poly.entity_id
_entity_poly.type
_entity_poly.pdbx_seq_one_letter_code
_entity_poly.pdbx_strand_id
1 'polypeptide(L)'
;MPKREPVRHHEARVIETEPPQHRIGCQSNAPASQRSGLQGEGNAVIQRQRSLRAVSERDTAMHLLHARAQSTNRCRATAINHYERFCRTQGTPSFPADPEALCGFIVALTQRGLMYETVKKYFDTVKVENRLWDPEKMTPLQKESIRLHLLASKRILRNRRRKRTVTLTKAQVELVSRSVPPSKRKESTTAYLLGVHALLRLKEVIALRKGDIEFIAGQAGAHYMRVNVSQSKTDQSASGQYVIVGCRQKEGFHCGDPACAMHRVQQHLAARPGPLHASLFDVTYRQLSYDIQTLVEIALSDQTEVVIGRKSSHSMRRTGVCLLANAEIPLESIAEYGRWQDVRTVANNYLRGQTTRGVQERGFANAMAATE
;
A
#
# COMPACT_ATOMS: atom_id res chain seq x y z
N MET A 1 36.17 40.17 -13.83
CA MET A 1 34.95 39.71 -14.52
C MET A 1 35.32 39.04 -15.84
N PRO A 2 35.16 37.72 -15.99
CA PRO A 2 35.16 37.06 -17.29
C PRO A 2 33.73 36.64 -17.69
N LYS A 3 33.42 36.81 -18.98
CA LYS A 3 32.12 36.55 -19.62
C LYS A 3 31.84 35.04 -19.66
N ARG A 4 30.65 34.63 -19.20
CA ARG A 4 30.14 33.26 -19.29
C ARG A 4 29.58 33.00 -20.70
N GLU A 5 30.08 31.97 -21.37
CA GLU A 5 29.48 31.39 -22.57
C GLU A 5 28.19 30.61 -22.24
N PRO A 6 27.20 30.58 -23.15
CA PRO A 6 25.95 29.84 -22.95
C PRO A 6 26.10 28.35 -23.33
N VAL A 7 25.69 27.48 -22.41
CA VAL A 7 25.60 26.03 -22.60
C VAL A 7 24.44 25.71 -23.57
N ARG A 8 24.75 25.05 -24.69
CA ARG A 8 23.77 24.53 -25.64
C ARG A 8 23.04 23.32 -25.05
N HIS A 9 21.71 23.38 -25.03
CA HIS A 9 20.85 22.26 -24.70
C HIS A 9 20.74 21.32 -25.91
N HIS A 10 21.20 20.07 -25.76
CA HIS A 10 20.88 19.00 -26.72
C HIS A 10 19.50 18.42 -26.39
N GLU A 11 18.57 18.59 -27.33
CA GLU A 11 17.26 17.93 -27.37
C GLU A 11 17.46 16.43 -27.64
N ALA A 12 16.97 15.58 -26.72
CA ALA A 12 16.88 14.15 -26.92
C ALA A 12 15.48 13.81 -27.48
N ARG A 13 15.44 13.42 -28.76
CA ARG A 13 14.26 12.85 -29.43
C ARG A 13 13.86 11.54 -28.74
N VAL A 14 12.62 11.48 -28.26
CA VAL A 14 11.94 10.26 -27.81
C VAL A 14 11.41 9.54 -29.04
N ILE A 15 11.90 8.33 -29.29
CA ILE A 15 11.34 7.41 -30.28
C ILE A 15 10.26 6.60 -29.57
N GLU A 16 9.00 6.86 -29.92
CA GLU A 16 7.85 6.07 -29.51
C GLU A 16 7.78 4.79 -30.35
N THR A 17 7.84 3.63 -29.71
CA THR A 17 7.53 2.33 -30.35
C THR A 17 6.22 1.82 -29.78
N GLU A 18 5.18 1.81 -30.61
CA GLU A 18 3.85 1.28 -30.32
C GLU A 18 3.86 -0.25 -30.08
N PRO A 19 2.99 -0.78 -29.20
CA PRO A 19 2.84 -2.22 -29.01
C PRO A 19 1.88 -2.84 -30.04
N PRO A 20 2.13 -4.09 -30.50
CA PRO A 20 1.33 -4.72 -31.55
C PRO A 20 -0.05 -5.16 -31.07
N GLN A 21 -1.08 -4.79 -31.84
CA GLN A 21 -2.47 -5.19 -31.70
C GLN A 21 -2.69 -6.59 -32.31
N HIS A 22 -3.07 -7.58 -31.52
CA HIS A 22 -3.59 -8.85 -32.04
C HIS A 22 -5.13 -8.77 -32.18
N ARG A 23 -5.60 -8.65 -33.43
CA ARG A 23 -6.99 -8.87 -33.83
C ARG A 23 -7.26 -10.39 -33.87
N ILE A 24 -8.26 -10.86 -33.12
CA ILE A 24 -8.85 -12.19 -33.30
C ILE A 24 -10.09 -11.97 -34.17
N GLY A 25 -10.00 -12.36 -35.45
CA GLY A 25 -11.13 -12.38 -36.36
C GLY A 25 -11.92 -13.67 -36.23
N CYS A 26 -13.19 -13.56 -35.84
CA CYS A 26 -14.19 -14.59 -36.09
C CYS A 26 -14.49 -14.65 -37.59
N GLN A 27 -14.31 -15.81 -38.21
CA GLN A 27 -14.94 -16.12 -39.48
C GLN A 27 -15.65 -17.46 -39.36
N SER A 28 -16.97 -17.37 -39.38
CA SER A 28 -17.93 -18.40 -39.72
C SER A 28 -17.72 -18.85 -41.16
N ASN A 29 -17.79 -20.15 -41.43
CA ASN A 29 -18.43 -20.69 -42.64
C ASN A 29 -18.75 -22.18 -42.44
N ALA A 30 -20.04 -22.51 -42.57
CA ALA A 30 -20.52 -23.85 -42.89
C ALA A 30 -20.31 -24.12 -44.39
N PRO A 31 -20.31 -25.39 -44.83
CA PRO A 31 -21.58 -25.95 -45.31
C PRO A 31 -21.82 -27.42 -44.93
N ALA A 32 -23.09 -27.83 -45.06
CA ALA A 32 -23.61 -29.16 -44.83
C ALA A 32 -23.52 -30.05 -46.09
N SER A 33 -23.28 -31.36 -45.92
CA SER A 33 -24.02 -32.41 -46.65
C SER A 33 -23.86 -33.77 -45.98
N GLN A 34 -24.97 -34.50 -45.90
CA GLN A 34 -25.17 -35.82 -45.30
C GLN A 34 -24.59 -36.95 -46.16
N ARG A 35 -24.14 -38.05 -45.52
CA ARG A 35 -24.67 -39.43 -45.76
C ARG A 35 -24.02 -40.49 -44.85
N SER A 36 -24.89 -41.14 -44.07
CA SER A 36 -24.96 -42.54 -43.65
C SER A 36 -23.77 -43.50 -43.86
N GLY A 37 -23.39 -44.20 -42.78
CA GLY A 37 -22.61 -45.44 -42.80
C GLY A 37 -22.37 -45.95 -41.37
N LEU A 38 -22.94 -47.11 -41.06
CA LEU A 38 -23.07 -47.71 -39.73
C LEU A 38 -21.77 -48.30 -39.16
N GLN A 39 -21.64 -48.14 -37.84
CA GLN A 39 -21.12 -49.10 -36.85
C GLN A 39 -19.72 -49.71 -37.07
N GLY A 40 -18.78 -49.22 -36.27
CA GLY A 40 -17.59 -49.94 -35.86
C GLY A 40 -17.21 -49.46 -34.46
N GLU A 41 -17.63 -50.22 -33.45
CA GLU A 41 -17.29 -50.01 -32.06
C GLU A 41 -15.77 -50.07 -31.89
N GLY A 42 -15.19 -48.92 -31.58
CA GLY A 42 -13.82 -48.79 -31.13
C GLY A 42 -13.85 -47.75 -30.03
N ASN A 43 -14.00 -48.22 -28.79
CA ASN A 43 -13.97 -47.42 -27.58
C ASN A 43 -12.53 -46.89 -27.35
N ALA A 44 -12.06 -46.06 -28.27
CA ALA A 44 -10.81 -45.35 -28.14
C ALA A 44 -11.07 -44.20 -27.18
N VAL A 45 -10.82 -44.45 -25.90
CA VAL A 45 -10.54 -43.42 -24.92
C VAL A 45 -9.49 -42.51 -25.57
N ILE A 46 -9.90 -41.38 -26.11
CA ILE A 46 -8.99 -40.32 -26.53
C ILE A 46 -8.43 -39.74 -25.23
N GLN A 47 -7.50 -40.47 -24.62
CA GLN A 47 -6.52 -39.93 -23.71
C GLN A 47 -5.75 -38.90 -24.54
N ARG A 48 -6.26 -37.66 -24.55
CA ARG A 48 -5.43 -36.49 -24.83
C ARG A 48 -4.38 -36.44 -23.73
N GLN A 49 -3.36 -37.28 -23.83
CA GLN A 49 -2.07 -37.03 -23.22
C GLN A 49 -1.57 -35.75 -23.88
N ARG A 50 -2.03 -34.60 -23.39
CA ARG A 50 -1.37 -33.32 -23.66
C ARG A 50 0.01 -33.48 -23.06
N SER A 51 0.98 -33.84 -23.89
CA SER A 51 2.37 -33.89 -23.47
C SER A 51 2.70 -32.55 -22.83
N LEU A 52 3.26 -32.61 -21.61
CA LEU A 52 3.69 -31.39 -20.92
C LEU A 52 4.75 -30.73 -21.82
N ARG A 53 4.50 -29.48 -22.20
CA ARG A 53 5.46 -28.71 -23.00
C ARG A 53 6.75 -28.57 -22.19
N ALA A 54 7.90 -28.68 -22.87
CA ALA A 54 9.19 -28.37 -22.27
C ALA A 54 9.15 -26.94 -21.69
N VAL A 55 9.52 -26.82 -20.41
CA VAL A 55 9.50 -25.57 -19.65
C VAL A 55 10.91 -24.97 -19.70
N SER A 56 11.02 -23.68 -20.05
CA SER A 56 12.31 -22.98 -20.04
C SER A 56 12.67 -22.45 -18.64
N GLU A 57 13.94 -22.12 -18.42
CA GLU A 57 14.40 -21.41 -17.22
C GLU A 57 13.67 -20.06 -17.03
N ARG A 58 13.32 -19.41 -18.15
CA ARG A 58 12.53 -18.18 -18.11
C ARG A 58 11.13 -18.44 -17.56
N ASP A 59 10.50 -19.55 -17.95
CA ASP A 59 9.16 -19.90 -17.48
C ASP A 59 9.15 -20.22 -15.98
N THR A 60 10.16 -20.94 -15.49
CA THR A 60 10.32 -21.22 -14.05
C THR A 60 10.57 -19.93 -13.25
N ALA A 61 11.42 -19.04 -13.74
CA ALA A 61 11.66 -17.73 -13.13
C ALA A 61 10.38 -16.87 -13.09
N MET A 62 9.64 -16.81 -14.19
CA MET A 62 8.35 -16.11 -14.25
C MET A 62 7.34 -16.71 -13.27
N HIS A 63 7.29 -18.04 -13.14
CA HIS A 63 6.43 -18.72 -12.18
C HIS A 63 6.78 -18.35 -10.72
N LEU A 64 8.07 -18.31 -10.38
CA LEU A 64 8.53 -17.89 -9.04
C LEU A 64 8.18 -16.43 -8.72
N LEU A 65 8.08 -15.54 -9.72
CA LEU A 65 7.62 -14.16 -9.50
C LEU A 65 6.16 -14.10 -9.04
N HIS A 66 5.31 -15.06 -9.45
CA HIS A 66 3.91 -15.12 -9.04
C HIS A 66 3.73 -15.57 -7.58
N ALA A 67 4.74 -16.18 -6.96
CA ALA A 67 4.70 -16.54 -5.54
C ALA A 67 4.61 -15.34 -4.59
N ARG A 68 4.76 -14.10 -5.11
CA ARG A 68 4.80 -12.87 -4.32
C ARG A 68 4.07 -11.74 -5.04
N ALA A 69 3.53 -10.81 -4.26
CA ALA A 69 2.98 -9.57 -4.81
C ALA A 69 4.03 -8.78 -5.61
N GLN A 70 3.63 -8.18 -6.73
CA GLN A 70 4.52 -7.40 -7.61
C GLN A 70 5.28 -6.28 -6.87
N SER A 71 4.66 -5.64 -5.87
CA SER A 71 5.35 -4.64 -5.04
C SER A 71 6.47 -5.23 -4.18
N THR A 72 6.32 -6.48 -3.74
CA THR A 72 7.34 -7.21 -3.02
C THR A 72 8.51 -7.52 -3.95
N ASN A 73 8.23 -8.00 -5.17
CA ASN A 73 9.27 -8.26 -6.18
C ASN A 73 10.05 -6.99 -6.53
N ARG A 74 9.37 -5.86 -6.78
CA ARG A 74 10.04 -4.56 -7.01
C ARG A 74 10.96 -4.15 -5.87
N CYS A 75 10.49 -4.32 -4.63
CA CYS A 75 11.30 -3.98 -3.46
C CYS A 75 12.50 -4.91 -3.30
N ARG A 76 12.34 -6.20 -3.63
CA ARG A 76 13.46 -7.15 -3.63
C ARG A 76 14.48 -6.77 -4.68
N ALA A 77 14.05 -6.55 -5.92
CA ALA A 77 14.91 -6.11 -7.02
C ALA A 77 15.71 -4.85 -6.64
N THR A 78 15.09 -3.88 -5.97
CA THR A 78 15.80 -2.69 -5.47
C THR A 78 16.94 -3.07 -4.50
N ALA A 79 16.67 -3.94 -3.53
CA ALA A 79 17.68 -4.38 -2.57
C ALA A 79 18.83 -5.16 -3.24
N ILE A 80 18.50 -6.05 -4.18
CA ILE A 80 19.48 -6.82 -4.96
C ILE A 80 20.36 -5.88 -5.78
N ASN A 81 19.77 -4.95 -6.54
CA ASN A 81 20.52 -3.97 -7.33
C ASN A 81 21.48 -3.12 -6.46
N HIS A 82 21.07 -2.76 -5.23
CA HIS A 82 21.94 -2.05 -4.30
C HIS A 82 23.15 -2.89 -3.87
N TYR A 83 22.95 -4.19 -3.67
CA TYR A 83 24.00 -5.11 -3.27
C TYR A 83 24.94 -5.42 -4.44
N GLU A 84 24.42 -5.74 -5.62
CA GLU A 84 25.23 -5.97 -6.82
C GLU A 84 26.10 -4.75 -7.17
N ARG A 85 25.54 -3.54 -7.04
CA ARG A 85 26.32 -2.31 -7.21
C ARG A 85 27.42 -2.19 -6.17
N PHE A 86 27.16 -2.56 -4.92
CA PHE A 86 28.18 -2.57 -3.88
C PHE A 86 29.30 -3.58 -4.21
N CYS A 87 28.96 -4.83 -4.53
CA CYS A 87 29.95 -5.85 -4.91
C CYS A 87 30.79 -5.43 -6.11
N ARG A 88 30.17 -4.83 -7.15
CA ARG A 88 30.89 -4.28 -8.30
C ARG A 88 31.92 -3.22 -7.91
N THR A 89 31.60 -2.35 -6.94
CA THR A 89 32.56 -1.35 -6.45
C THR A 89 33.68 -1.94 -5.59
N GLN A 90 33.49 -3.14 -5.04
CA GLN A 90 34.49 -3.87 -4.26
C GLN A 90 35.28 -4.87 -5.11
N GLY A 91 34.95 -5.04 -6.40
CA GLY A 91 35.57 -6.04 -7.27
C GLY A 91 35.22 -7.49 -6.89
N THR A 92 34.13 -7.71 -6.16
CA THR A 92 33.71 -9.04 -5.70
C THR A 92 32.46 -9.53 -6.45
N PRO A 93 32.27 -10.86 -6.59
CA PRO A 93 31.02 -11.41 -7.10
C PRO A 93 29.85 -11.11 -6.13
N SER A 94 28.65 -10.92 -6.66
CA SER A 94 27.45 -10.72 -5.85
C SER A 94 26.91 -12.03 -5.26
N PHE A 95 26.86 -13.10 -6.06
CA PHE A 95 26.38 -14.41 -5.62
C PHE A 95 27.33 -15.54 -6.08
N PRO A 96 27.52 -16.60 -5.26
CA PRO A 96 27.17 -16.70 -3.84
C PRO A 96 27.79 -15.57 -3.01
N ALA A 97 27.01 -15.06 -2.06
CA ALA A 97 27.35 -13.91 -1.26
C ALA A 97 28.37 -14.29 -0.19
N ASP A 98 29.57 -13.74 -0.33
CA ASP A 98 30.62 -13.83 0.68
C ASP A 98 30.18 -13.14 2.00
N PRO A 99 30.36 -13.77 3.17
CA PRO A 99 30.00 -13.18 4.46
C PRO A 99 30.69 -11.85 4.76
N GLU A 100 31.94 -11.64 4.33
CA GLU A 100 32.63 -10.37 4.52
C GLU A 100 32.00 -9.29 3.64
N ALA A 101 31.68 -9.61 2.38
CA ALA A 101 30.92 -8.71 1.50
C ALA A 101 29.55 -8.32 2.10
N LEU A 102 28.85 -9.23 2.78
CA LEU A 102 27.59 -8.91 3.46
C LEU A 102 27.79 -7.97 4.66
N CYS A 103 28.84 -8.19 5.46
CA CYS A 103 29.20 -7.28 6.55
C CYS A 103 29.56 -5.89 6.01
N GLY A 104 30.39 -5.82 4.97
CA GLY A 104 30.75 -4.59 4.27
C GLY A 104 29.52 -3.87 3.70
N PHE A 105 28.56 -4.61 3.14
CA PHE A 105 27.32 -4.04 2.65
C PHE A 105 26.48 -3.41 3.77
N ILE A 106 26.35 -4.09 4.92
CA ILE A 106 25.66 -3.54 6.11
C ILE A 106 26.33 -2.23 6.55
N VAL A 107 27.66 -2.20 6.60
CA VAL A 107 28.44 -1.00 6.94
C VAL A 107 28.20 0.11 5.94
N ALA A 108 28.25 -0.17 4.63
CA ALA A 108 28.03 0.81 3.58
C ALA A 108 26.62 1.43 3.63
N LEU A 109 25.59 0.61 3.88
CA LEU A 109 24.21 1.11 4.05
C LEU A 109 24.05 1.97 5.31
N THR A 110 24.77 1.62 6.38
CA THR A 110 24.79 2.36 7.65
C THR A 110 25.50 3.70 7.51
N GLN A 111 26.65 3.74 6.84
CA GLN A 111 27.41 4.97 6.54
C GLN A 111 26.61 5.91 5.63
N ARG A 112 25.84 5.37 4.68
CA ARG A 112 24.86 6.15 3.89
C ARG A 112 23.73 6.74 4.73
N GLY A 113 23.57 6.34 5.99
CA GLY A 113 22.54 6.84 6.86
C GLY A 113 21.13 6.32 6.52
N LEU A 114 21.00 5.13 5.95
CA LEU A 114 19.67 4.54 5.79
C LEU A 114 19.04 4.24 7.15
N MET A 115 17.70 4.15 7.21
CA MET A 115 17.02 3.66 8.41
C MET A 115 17.40 2.21 8.68
N TYR A 116 17.54 1.83 9.96
CA TYR A 116 17.91 0.47 10.34
C TYR A 116 16.98 -0.59 9.73
N GLU A 117 15.67 -0.32 9.67
CA GLU A 117 14.70 -1.20 9.05
C GLU A 117 14.96 -1.41 7.56
N THR A 118 15.46 -0.38 6.86
CA THR A 118 15.86 -0.47 5.45
C THR A 118 17.14 -1.31 5.32
N VAL A 119 18.14 -1.06 6.16
CA VAL A 119 19.40 -1.84 6.20
C VAL A 119 19.08 -3.33 6.40
N LYS A 120 18.31 -3.63 7.46
CA LYS A 120 17.90 -5.00 7.79
C LYS A 120 17.10 -5.64 6.65
N LYS A 121 16.16 -4.91 6.06
CA LYS A 121 15.34 -5.42 4.95
C LYS A 121 16.17 -5.74 3.71
N TYR A 122 17.14 -4.90 3.37
CA TYR A 122 18.01 -5.13 2.22
C TYR A 122 18.89 -6.35 2.47
N PHE A 123 19.53 -6.42 3.64
CA PHE A 123 20.28 -7.59 4.07
C PHE A 123 19.43 -8.88 4.04
N ASP A 124 18.25 -8.88 4.66
CA ASP A 124 17.37 -10.06 4.70
C ASP A 124 16.96 -10.50 3.28
N THR A 125 16.79 -9.55 2.35
CA THR A 125 16.48 -9.86 0.96
C THR A 125 17.64 -10.57 0.28
N VAL A 126 18.85 -10.00 0.38
CA VAL A 126 20.08 -10.60 -0.19
C VAL A 126 20.33 -11.98 0.42
N LYS A 127 20.15 -12.13 1.73
CA LYS A 127 20.27 -13.42 2.43
C LYS A 127 19.29 -14.47 1.90
N VAL A 128 18.04 -14.09 1.63
CA VAL A 128 17.06 -15.02 1.06
C VAL A 128 17.42 -15.37 -0.38
N GLU A 129 17.90 -14.40 -1.16
CA GLU A 129 18.36 -14.63 -2.52
C GLU A 129 19.56 -15.58 -2.55
N ASN A 130 20.53 -15.38 -1.66
CA ASN A 130 21.73 -16.21 -1.58
C ASN A 130 21.43 -17.70 -1.36
N ARG A 131 20.36 -18.03 -0.64
CA ARG A 131 19.94 -19.43 -0.41
C ARG A 131 19.55 -20.16 -1.69
N LEU A 132 19.23 -19.44 -2.76
CA LEU A 132 18.93 -20.03 -4.07
C LEU A 132 20.21 -20.42 -4.82
N TRP A 133 21.35 -19.80 -4.48
CA TRP A 133 22.65 -20.02 -5.13
C TRP A 133 23.52 -21.00 -4.37
N ASP A 134 23.55 -20.87 -3.06
CA ASP A 134 24.33 -21.73 -2.17
C ASP A 134 23.46 -22.19 -1.00
N PRO A 135 22.90 -23.41 -1.09
CA PRO A 135 22.15 -24.03 -0.01
C PRO A 135 23.03 -24.33 1.21
N GLU A 136 24.36 -24.48 1.02
CA GLU A 136 25.30 -24.71 2.10
C GLU A 136 25.48 -23.44 2.93
N LYS A 137 25.33 -23.62 4.23
CA LYS A 137 25.15 -22.51 5.18
C LYS A 137 26.50 -21.92 5.57
N MET A 138 26.55 -20.59 5.59
CA MET A 138 27.49 -19.81 6.41
C MET A 138 27.75 -20.47 7.77
N THR A 139 29.01 -20.50 8.20
CA THR A 139 29.41 -21.06 9.49
C THR A 139 28.73 -20.31 10.65
N PRO A 140 28.62 -20.92 11.85
CA PRO A 140 28.10 -20.23 13.03
C PRO A 140 28.82 -18.91 13.33
N LEU A 141 30.15 -18.88 13.15
CA LEU A 141 30.97 -17.69 13.35
C LEU A 141 30.63 -16.56 12.37
N GLN A 142 30.46 -16.88 11.09
CA GLN A 142 30.07 -15.89 10.07
C GLN A 142 28.68 -15.32 10.35
N LYS A 143 27.72 -16.16 10.78
CA LYS A 143 26.39 -15.71 11.17
C LYS A 143 26.44 -14.77 12.38
N GLU A 144 27.31 -15.05 13.34
CA GLU A 144 27.50 -14.21 14.52
C GLU A 144 28.13 -12.86 14.14
N SER A 145 29.14 -12.86 13.27
CA SER A 145 29.74 -11.63 12.74
C SER A 145 28.69 -10.72 12.09
N ILE A 146 27.83 -11.28 11.22
CA ILE A 146 26.73 -10.54 10.59
C ILE A 146 25.73 -10.01 11.63
N ARG A 147 25.39 -10.81 12.65
CA ARG A 147 24.49 -10.40 13.74
C ARG A 147 25.05 -9.20 14.49
N LEU A 148 26.34 -9.22 14.82
CA LEU A 148 27.02 -8.11 15.49
C LEU A 148 27.04 -6.84 14.62
N HIS A 149 27.27 -6.95 13.31
CA HIS A 149 27.18 -5.80 12.39
C HIS A 149 25.77 -5.19 12.33
N LEU A 150 24.73 -6.02 12.30
CA LEU A 150 23.35 -5.52 12.37
C LEU A 150 23.06 -4.84 13.72
N LEU A 151 23.57 -5.38 14.83
CA LEU A 151 23.43 -4.75 16.15
C LEU A 151 24.17 -3.42 16.24
N ALA A 152 25.39 -3.35 15.71
CA ALA A 152 26.15 -2.12 15.61
C ALA A 152 25.39 -1.07 14.80
N SER A 153 24.88 -1.46 13.61
CA SER A 153 24.05 -0.59 12.76
C SER A 153 22.83 -0.06 13.50
N LYS A 154 22.14 -0.92 14.27
CA LYS A 154 20.99 -0.52 15.09
C LYS A 154 21.38 0.51 16.15
N ARG A 155 22.54 0.37 16.80
CA ARG A 155 23.05 1.30 17.81
C ARG A 155 23.46 2.65 17.20
N ILE A 156 24.19 2.62 16.08
CA ILE A 156 24.62 3.81 15.33
C ILE A 156 23.41 4.62 14.84
N LEU A 157 22.38 3.93 14.34
CA LEU A 157 21.20 4.57 13.76
C LEU A 157 20.09 4.87 14.79
N ARG A 158 20.30 4.57 16.09
CA ARG A 158 19.26 4.57 17.16
C ARG A 158 18.51 5.89 17.31
N ASN A 159 19.16 7.02 17.02
CA ASN A 159 18.58 8.35 17.18
C ASN A 159 17.71 8.79 15.99
N ARG A 160 17.62 7.99 14.92
CA ARG A 160 16.76 8.28 13.76
C ARG A 160 15.32 7.85 14.04
N ARG A 161 14.60 8.62 14.85
CA ARG A 161 13.17 8.37 15.12
C ARG A 161 12.38 8.46 13.81
N ARG A 162 11.59 7.42 13.51
CA ARG A 162 10.69 7.44 12.37
C ARG A 162 9.65 8.55 12.55
N LYS A 163 9.62 9.52 11.65
CA LYS A 163 8.53 10.50 11.57
C LYS A 163 7.22 9.73 11.43
N ARG A 164 6.38 9.84 12.45
CA ARG A 164 5.10 9.16 12.53
C ARG A 164 4.11 9.80 11.57
N THR A 165 3.22 9.02 10.99
CA THR A 165 2.14 9.62 10.19
C THR A 165 1.25 10.47 11.08
N VAL A 166 0.95 11.68 10.64
CA VAL A 166 0.06 12.61 11.34
C VAL A 166 -1.36 12.05 11.44
N THR A 167 -2.06 12.44 12.49
CA THR A 167 -3.47 12.13 12.76
C THR A 167 -4.22 13.44 12.77
N LEU A 168 -5.43 13.47 12.19
CA LEU A 168 -6.32 14.62 12.30
C LEU A 168 -7.32 14.44 13.45
N THR A 169 -7.67 15.55 14.12
CA THR A 169 -8.83 15.62 15.02
C THR A 169 -10.13 15.63 14.22
N LYS A 170 -11.27 15.50 14.90
CA LYS A 170 -12.59 15.60 14.26
C LYS A 170 -12.78 16.95 13.54
N ALA A 171 -12.45 18.06 14.22
CA ALA A 171 -12.53 19.41 13.63
C ALA A 171 -11.63 19.57 12.40
N GLN A 172 -10.44 18.94 12.41
CA GLN A 172 -9.54 18.95 11.26
C GLN A 172 -10.07 18.10 10.10
N VAL A 173 -10.74 16.98 10.36
CA VAL A 173 -11.43 16.22 9.31
C VAL A 173 -12.60 17.02 8.71
N GLU A 174 -13.34 17.75 9.54
CA GLU A 174 -14.37 18.68 9.05
C GLU A 174 -13.77 19.78 8.18
N LEU A 175 -12.60 20.32 8.53
CA LEU A 175 -11.87 21.29 7.70
C LEU A 175 -11.44 20.66 6.36
N VAL A 176 -10.90 19.44 6.36
CA VAL A 176 -10.58 18.71 5.12
C VAL A 176 -11.82 18.56 4.24
N SER A 177 -12.98 18.27 4.84
CA SER A 177 -14.23 18.05 4.11
C SER A 177 -14.74 19.30 3.35
N ARG A 178 -14.30 20.49 3.78
CA ARG A 178 -14.61 21.78 3.16
C ARG A 178 -13.48 22.29 2.25
N SER A 179 -12.32 21.64 2.30
CA SER A 179 -11.14 22.03 1.56
C SER A 179 -11.18 21.51 0.11
N VAL A 180 -10.56 22.27 -0.79
CA VAL A 180 -10.39 21.89 -2.20
C VAL A 180 -8.98 21.33 -2.38
N PRO A 181 -8.82 20.10 -2.88
CA PRO A 181 -7.50 19.54 -3.14
C PRO A 181 -6.81 20.29 -4.30
N PRO A 182 -5.47 20.24 -4.42
CA PRO A 182 -4.73 20.94 -5.48
C PRO A 182 -5.18 20.57 -6.89
N SER A 183 -5.57 19.30 -7.10
CA SER A 183 -6.11 18.82 -8.36
C SER A 183 -7.47 19.42 -8.73
N LYS A 184 -8.11 20.14 -7.80
CA LYS A 184 -9.50 20.62 -7.86
C LYS A 184 -10.54 19.49 -7.97
N ARG A 185 -10.12 18.23 -7.82
CA ARG A 185 -11.00 17.06 -7.88
C ARG A 185 -11.66 16.82 -6.54
N LYS A 186 -12.93 17.21 -6.41
CA LYS A 186 -13.74 16.97 -5.20
C LYS A 186 -13.79 15.49 -4.80
N GLU A 187 -13.64 14.58 -5.77
CA GLU A 187 -13.60 13.13 -5.54
C GLU A 187 -12.42 12.70 -4.65
N SER A 188 -11.29 13.43 -4.65
CA SER A 188 -10.16 13.15 -3.75
C SER A 188 -10.51 13.41 -2.28
N THR A 189 -11.34 14.43 -2.00
CA THR A 189 -11.86 14.69 -0.65
C THR A 189 -12.85 13.59 -0.23
N THR A 190 -13.75 13.18 -1.13
CA THR A 190 -14.66 12.04 -0.88
C THR A 190 -13.89 10.74 -0.61
N ALA A 191 -12.86 10.46 -1.42
CA ALA A 191 -11.99 9.30 -1.26
C ALA A 191 -11.22 9.33 0.08
N TYR A 192 -10.76 10.51 0.51
CA TYR A 192 -10.15 10.69 1.83
C TYR A 192 -11.12 10.37 2.96
N LEU A 193 -12.32 10.95 2.94
CA LEU A 193 -13.34 10.72 3.97
C LEU A 193 -13.74 9.25 4.02
N LEU A 194 -13.96 8.62 2.87
CA LEU A 194 -14.23 7.19 2.80
C LEU A 194 -13.08 6.38 3.42
N GLY A 195 -11.83 6.71 3.09
CA GLY A 195 -10.66 6.04 3.65
C GLY A 195 -10.52 6.20 5.17
N VAL A 196 -10.89 7.35 5.72
CA VAL A 196 -10.94 7.61 7.16
C VAL A 196 -12.04 6.80 7.82
N HIS A 197 -13.28 6.92 7.34
CA HIS A 197 -14.45 6.34 8.00
C HIS A 197 -14.53 4.82 7.84
N ALA A 198 -14.09 4.25 6.72
CA ALA A 198 -14.04 2.80 6.48
C ALA A 198 -12.68 2.16 6.83
N LEU A 199 -11.75 2.92 7.44
CA LEU A 199 -10.38 2.47 7.73
C LEU A 199 -9.71 1.81 6.52
N LEU A 200 -9.80 2.40 5.32
CA LEU A 200 -9.23 1.82 4.10
C LEU A 200 -7.80 2.29 3.85
N ARG A 201 -6.97 1.41 3.31
CA ARG A 201 -5.68 1.82 2.71
C ARG A 201 -5.95 2.56 1.42
N LEU A 202 -5.07 3.49 1.04
CA LEU A 202 -5.18 4.20 -0.24
C LEU A 202 -5.32 3.27 -1.46
N LYS A 203 -4.60 2.15 -1.49
CA LYS A 203 -4.76 1.16 -2.57
C LYS A 203 -6.13 0.49 -2.59
N GLU A 204 -6.74 0.30 -1.41
CA GLU A 204 -8.10 -0.25 -1.31
C GLU A 204 -9.09 0.79 -1.86
N VAL A 205 -8.96 2.06 -1.45
CA VAL A 205 -9.81 3.16 -1.95
C VAL A 205 -9.78 3.29 -3.49
N ILE A 206 -8.60 3.20 -4.10
CA ILE A 206 -8.45 3.31 -5.57
C ILE A 206 -8.96 2.07 -6.30
N ALA A 207 -8.91 0.90 -5.66
CA ALA A 207 -9.37 -0.34 -6.24
C ALA A 207 -10.91 -0.48 -6.22
N LEU A 208 -11.60 0.33 -5.41
CA LEU A 208 -13.06 0.32 -5.33
C LEU A 208 -13.68 0.62 -6.69
N ARG A 209 -14.69 -0.18 -7.02
CA ARG A 209 -15.58 0.00 -8.17
C ARG A 209 -16.93 0.50 -7.69
N LYS A 210 -17.74 1.02 -8.62
CA LYS A 210 -19.09 1.50 -8.29
C LYS A 210 -19.97 0.38 -7.71
N GLY A 211 -19.84 -0.83 -8.23
CA GLY A 211 -20.56 -2.02 -7.76
C GLY A 211 -20.09 -2.57 -6.41
N ASP A 212 -19.00 -2.04 -5.85
CA ASP A 212 -18.55 -2.40 -4.50
C ASP A 212 -19.31 -1.61 -3.42
N ILE A 213 -20.18 -0.67 -3.82
CA ILE A 213 -20.92 0.22 -2.92
C ILE A 213 -22.40 -0.14 -2.96
N GLU A 214 -22.96 -0.37 -1.78
CA GLU A 214 -24.38 -0.64 -1.61
C GLU A 214 -24.93 0.19 -0.46
N PHE A 215 -26.02 0.90 -0.70
CA PHE A 215 -26.73 1.65 0.32
C PHE A 215 -27.85 0.80 0.90
N ILE A 216 -27.85 0.65 2.22
CA ILE A 216 -28.79 -0.17 2.96
C ILE A 216 -29.59 0.75 3.88
N ALA A 217 -30.92 0.67 3.77
CA ALA A 217 -31.82 1.24 4.75
C ALA A 217 -31.91 0.30 5.96
N GLY A 218 -31.55 0.80 7.13
CA GLY A 218 -31.64 0.10 8.40
C GLY A 218 -32.93 0.40 9.15
N GLN A 219 -33.07 -0.24 10.30
CA GLN A 219 -34.19 0.03 11.21
C GLN A 219 -34.09 1.44 11.82
N ALA A 220 -35.24 2.03 12.15
CA ALA A 220 -35.36 3.38 12.70
C ALA A 220 -34.70 4.47 11.83
N GLY A 221 -34.75 4.30 10.49
CA GLY A 221 -34.28 5.26 9.50
C GLY A 221 -32.75 5.37 9.35
N ALA A 222 -31.98 4.54 10.07
CA ALA A 222 -30.53 4.56 9.93
C ALA A 222 -30.09 4.17 8.51
N HIS A 223 -29.31 5.02 7.86
CA HIS A 223 -28.73 4.72 6.54
C HIS A 223 -27.28 4.27 6.69
N TYR A 224 -26.98 3.16 6.03
CA TYR A 224 -25.65 2.57 6.00
C TYR A 224 -25.18 2.40 4.56
N MET A 225 -23.87 2.49 4.37
CA MET A 225 -23.21 2.09 3.13
C MET A 225 -22.32 0.89 3.41
N ARG A 226 -22.61 -0.22 2.75
CA ARG A 226 -21.77 -1.40 2.70
C ARG A 226 -20.73 -1.21 1.60
N VAL A 227 -19.47 -1.38 1.95
CA VAL A 227 -18.32 -1.28 1.05
C VAL A 227 -17.68 -2.66 0.95
N ASN A 228 -17.68 -3.25 -0.23
CA ASN A 228 -16.97 -4.49 -0.51
C ASN A 228 -15.49 -4.21 -0.79
N VAL A 229 -14.61 -4.67 0.09
CA VAL A 229 -13.17 -4.59 -0.13
C VAL A 229 -12.68 -5.93 -0.64
N SER A 230 -12.67 -6.08 -1.96
CA SER A 230 -12.33 -7.33 -2.66
C SER A 230 -10.91 -7.84 -2.40
N GLN A 231 -9.94 -6.94 -2.17
CA GLN A 231 -8.55 -7.30 -1.92
C GLN A 231 -7.93 -6.41 -0.86
N SER A 232 -7.14 -7.01 0.02
CA SER A 232 -6.35 -6.29 1.02
C SER A 232 -4.92 -6.83 1.08
N LYS A 233 -4.01 -6.07 1.72
CA LYS A 233 -2.61 -6.51 1.88
C LYS A 233 -2.48 -7.89 2.56
N THR A 234 -3.43 -8.22 3.43
CA THR A 234 -3.41 -9.43 4.28
C THR A 234 -4.38 -10.51 3.78
N ASP A 235 -5.20 -10.21 2.78
CA ASP A 235 -6.12 -11.15 2.16
C ASP A 235 -5.43 -11.79 0.94
N GLN A 236 -4.67 -12.85 1.19
CA GLN A 236 -3.91 -13.56 0.15
C GLN A 236 -4.82 -14.40 -0.77
N SER A 237 -6.01 -14.77 -0.30
CA SER A 237 -7.03 -15.51 -1.05
C SER A 237 -7.96 -14.62 -1.87
N ALA A 238 -7.92 -13.31 -1.67
CA ALA A 238 -8.89 -12.36 -2.22
C ALA A 238 -10.35 -12.76 -1.90
N SER A 239 -10.58 -13.26 -0.67
CA SER A 239 -11.93 -13.64 -0.24
C SER A 239 -12.86 -12.44 -0.09
N GLY A 240 -12.30 -11.23 0.02
CA GLY A 240 -13.04 -10.00 0.20
C GLY A 240 -13.57 -9.84 1.62
N GLN A 241 -13.81 -8.59 2.02
CA GLN A 241 -14.42 -8.25 3.32
C GLN A 241 -15.32 -7.03 3.18
N TYR A 242 -16.43 -7.03 3.91
CA TYR A 242 -17.33 -5.89 3.96
C TYR A 242 -16.97 -4.94 5.09
N VAL A 243 -17.10 -3.64 4.83
CA VAL A 243 -17.02 -2.59 5.83
C VAL A 243 -18.31 -1.77 5.77
N ILE A 244 -18.91 -1.52 6.93
CA ILE A 244 -20.13 -0.71 7.04
C ILE A 244 -19.76 0.71 7.44
N VAL A 245 -20.24 1.70 6.69
CA VAL A 245 -20.09 3.12 7.01
C VAL A 245 -21.48 3.70 7.25
N GLY A 246 -21.75 4.10 8.48
CA GLY A 246 -23.03 4.68 8.86
C GLY A 246 -23.08 6.21 8.74
N CYS A 247 -24.29 6.74 8.69
CA CYS A 247 -24.57 8.15 8.93
C CYS A 247 -25.09 8.39 10.36
N ARG A 248 -24.83 9.57 10.92
CA ARG A 248 -25.34 9.99 12.23
C ARG A 248 -26.83 10.41 12.19
N GLN A 249 -27.33 10.88 11.05
CA GLN A 249 -28.75 11.23 10.93
C GLN A 249 -29.60 10.03 10.59
N LYS A 250 -30.80 10.01 11.18
CA LYS A 250 -31.79 8.94 11.10
C LYS A 250 -32.78 9.11 9.95
N GLU A 251 -32.81 10.26 9.24
CA GLU A 251 -33.76 10.49 8.13
C GLU A 251 -33.17 11.47 7.10
N GLY A 252 -33.49 11.29 5.82
CA GLY A 252 -33.20 12.23 4.72
C GLY A 252 -32.02 11.89 3.80
N PHE A 253 -31.99 12.51 2.62
CA PHE A 253 -30.94 12.33 1.58
C PHE A 253 -29.63 13.08 1.85
N HIS A 254 -29.57 13.88 2.92
CA HIS A 254 -28.39 14.64 3.31
C HIS A 254 -28.40 14.91 4.81
N CYS A 255 -27.35 14.50 5.51
CA CYS A 255 -27.29 14.67 6.97
C CYS A 255 -26.77 16.02 7.49
N GLY A 256 -26.61 17.02 6.61
CA GLY A 256 -25.93 18.30 6.91
C GLY A 256 -24.43 18.22 7.26
N ASP A 257 -23.90 17.06 7.65
CA ASP A 257 -22.48 16.89 8.01
C ASP A 257 -21.59 16.83 6.75
N PRO A 258 -20.73 17.84 6.52
CA PRO A 258 -19.87 17.88 5.35
C PRO A 258 -18.81 16.77 5.35
N ALA A 259 -18.50 16.17 6.51
CA ALA A 259 -17.56 15.06 6.65
C ALA A 259 -18.22 13.68 6.49
N CYS A 260 -19.54 13.59 6.32
CA CYS A 260 -20.24 12.31 6.18
C CYS A 260 -19.83 11.58 4.89
N ALA A 261 -18.97 10.56 5.03
CA ALA A 261 -18.47 9.78 3.90
C ALA A 261 -19.59 9.11 3.10
N MET A 262 -20.61 8.57 3.76
CA MET A 262 -21.74 7.89 3.12
C MET A 262 -22.45 8.79 2.11
N HIS A 263 -22.92 9.96 2.54
CA HIS A 263 -23.62 10.91 1.68
C HIS A 263 -22.71 11.50 0.60
N ARG A 264 -21.42 11.73 0.90
CA ARG A 264 -20.45 12.20 -0.12
C ARG A 264 -20.26 11.18 -1.24
N VAL A 265 -20.20 9.89 -0.91
CA VAL A 265 -20.13 8.81 -1.90
C VAL A 265 -21.43 8.70 -2.69
N GLN A 266 -22.58 8.80 -2.01
CA GLN A 266 -23.90 8.79 -2.65
C GLN A 266 -24.04 9.94 -3.67
N GLN A 267 -23.70 11.17 -3.27
CA GLN A 267 -23.69 12.35 -4.15
C GLN A 267 -22.72 12.18 -5.33
N HIS A 268 -21.53 11.61 -5.08
CA HIS A 268 -20.53 11.35 -6.13
C HIS A 268 -21.03 10.34 -7.16
N LEU A 269 -21.66 9.25 -6.72
CA LEU A 269 -22.26 8.25 -7.61
C LEU A 269 -23.44 8.81 -8.41
N ALA A 270 -24.30 9.62 -7.77
CA ALA A 270 -25.42 10.28 -8.44
C ALA A 270 -24.94 11.26 -9.52
N ALA A 271 -23.88 12.02 -9.25
CA ALA A 271 -23.30 12.97 -10.21
C ALA A 271 -22.51 12.30 -11.35
N ARG A 272 -22.10 11.04 -11.16
CA ARG A 272 -21.29 10.29 -12.13
C ARG A 272 -21.87 8.88 -12.30
N PRO A 273 -23.04 8.74 -12.93
CA PRO A 273 -23.58 7.43 -13.26
C PRO A 273 -22.62 6.67 -14.18
N GLY A 274 -22.73 5.35 -14.22
CA GLY A 274 -21.91 4.51 -15.10
C GLY A 274 -21.93 3.05 -14.66
N PRO A 275 -21.23 2.17 -15.40
CA PRO A 275 -21.32 0.75 -15.16
C PRO A 275 -20.73 0.37 -13.79
N LEU A 276 -21.26 -0.69 -13.18
CA LEU A 276 -20.85 -1.16 -11.85
C LEU A 276 -19.36 -1.56 -11.79
N HIS A 277 -18.77 -1.98 -12.91
CA HIS A 277 -17.37 -2.35 -12.98
C HIS A 277 -16.41 -1.15 -13.13
N ALA A 278 -16.92 0.06 -13.37
CA ALA A 278 -16.09 1.26 -13.43
C ALA A 278 -15.49 1.58 -12.05
N SER A 279 -14.32 2.20 -12.05
CA SER A 279 -13.71 2.71 -10.81
C SER A 279 -14.66 3.69 -10.11
N LEU A 280 -14.69 3.62 -8.77
CA LEU A 280 -15.45 4.55 -7.95
C LEU A 280 -14.90 5.97 -8.05
N PHE A 281 -13.57 6.12 -8.08
CA PHE A 281 -12.90 7.41 -8.18
C PHE A 281 -11.95 7.43 -9.38
N ASP A 282 -12.14 8.40 -10.28
CA ASP A 282 -11.31 8.52 -11.49
C ASP A 282 -9.99 9.25 -11.18
N VAL A 283 -9.20 8.67 -10.28
CA VAL A 283 -7.94 9.23 -9.78
C VAL A 283 -6.84 8.17 -9.72
N THR A 284 -5.64 8.55 -10.13
CA THR A 284 -4.47 7.68 -10.02
C THR A 284 -3.95 7.61 -8.58
N TYR A 285 -3.19 6.56 -8.26
CA TYR A 285 -2.53 6.43 -6.95
C TYR A 285 -1.63 7.62 -6.61
N ARG A 286 -0.84 8.09 -7.59
CA ARG A 286 0.06 9.21 -7.38
C ARG A 286 -0.74 10.50 -7.10
N GLN A 287 -1.78 10.75 -7.88
CA GLN A 287 -2.61 11.94 -7.72
C GLN A 287 -3.32 11.95 -6.36
N LEU A 288 -4.04 10.87 -6.02
CA LEU A 288 -4.78 10.81 -4.76
C LEU A 288 -3.84 10.87 -3.55
N SER A 289 -2.65 10.25 -3.63
CA SER A 289 -1.65 10.37 -2.56
C SER A 289 -1.18 11.81 -2.35
N TYR A 290 -1.01 12.59 -3.43
CA TYR A 290 -0.59 13.99 -3.37
C TYR A 290 -1.72 14.89 -2.84
N ASP A 291 -2.95 14.68 -3.32
CA ASP A 291 -4.12 15.42 -2.86
C ASP A 291 -4.36 15.21 -1.37
N ILE A 292 -4.33 13.96 -0.90
CA ILE A 292 -4.48 13.63 0.54
C ILE A 292 -3.37 14.27 1.35
N GLN A 293 -2.13 14.23 0.88
CA GLN A 293 -1.03 14.89 1.58
C GLN A 293 -1.36 16.36 1.78
N THR A 294 -1.74 17.06 0.72
CA THR A 294 -2.02 18.50 0.74
C THR A 294 -3.23 18.85 1.59
N LEU A 295 -4.32 18.08 1.50
CA LEU A 295 -5.49 18.25 2.37
C LEU A 295 -5.12 18.15 3.86
N VAL A 296 -4.25 17.20 4.20
CA VAL A 296 -3.71 17.05 5.56
C VAL A 296 -2.82 18.24 5.94
N GLU A 297 -2.10 18.87 5.01
CA GLU A 297 -1.31 20.09 5.30
C GLU A 297 -2.22 21.27 5.59
N ILE A 298 -3.26 21.46 4.79
CA ILE A 298 -4.28 22.51 5.01
C ILE A 298 -4.91 22.33 6.39
N ALA A 299 -5.28 21.10 6.77
CA ALA A 299 -5.88 20.85 8.06
C ALA A 299 -4.94 21.05 9.27
N LEU A 300 -3.64 21.19 9.03
CA LEU A 300 -2.61 21.39 10.04
C LEU A 300 -1.97 22.79 9.97
N SER A 301 -2.43 23.67 9.07
CA SER A 301 -1.81 24.99 8.85
C SER A 301 -1.77 25.87 10.08
N ASP A 302 -2.76 25.73 10.95
CA ASP A 302 -2.95 26.60 12.13
C ASP A 302 -2.13 26.13 13.34
N GLN A 303 -1.35 25.03 13.21
CA GLN A 303 -0.50 24.54 14.29
C GLN A 303 0.94 24.96 14.07
N THR A 304 1.36 25.97 14.85
CA THR A 304 2.66 26.66 14.73
C THR A 304 3.88 25.80 15.13
N GLU A 305 3.71 24.65 15.79
CA GLU A 305 4.83 23.92 16.40
C GLU A 305 4.78 22.38 16.32
N VAL A 306 4.08 21.80 15.34
CA VAL A 306 4.11 20.34 15.21
C VAL A 306 5.38 19.93 14.46
N VAL A 307 6.26 19.19 15.13
CA VAL A 307 7.29 18.34 14.50
C VAL A 307 6.61 17.52 13.42
N ILE A 308 6.68 17.99 12.17
CA ILE A 308 5.79 17.53 11.10
C ILE A 308 6.03 16.04 10.90
N GLY A 309 5.06 15.25 11.36
CA GLY A 309 5.00 13.82 11.11
C GLY A 309 4.99 13.53 9.61
N ARG A 310 5.21 12.28 9.23
CA ARG A 310 5.17 11.87 7.82
C ARG A 310 3.74 11.98 7.27
N LYS A 311 3.43 13.06 6.58
CA LYS A 311 2.19 13.20 5.80
C LYS A 311 2.20 12.12 4.71
N SER A 312 1.26 11.18 4.80
CA SER A 312 1.21 10.03 3.88
C SER A 312 -0.20 9.46 3.87
N SER A 313 -0.50 8.64 2.86
CA SER A 313 -1.75 7.89 2.74
C SER A 313 -2.15 7.03 3.96
N HIS A 314 -1.23 6.78 4.89
CA HIS A 314 -1.55 6.12 6.16
C HIS A 314 -2.27 7.05 7.17
N SER A 315 -2.36 8.36 6.87
CA SER A 315 -3.07 9.33 7.71
C SER A 315 -4.55 9.01 7.78
N MET A 316 -5.15 8.48 6.70
CA MET A 316 -6.56 8.08 6.68
C MET A 316 -6.89 7.04 7.75
N ARG A 317 -6.27 5.86 7.67
CA ARG A 317 -6.48 4.78 8.67
C ARG A 317 -6.14 5.22 10.07
N ARG A 318 -5.03 5.96 10.24
CA ARG A 318 -4.63 6.43 11.57
C ARG A 318 -5.64 7.42 12.15
N THR A 319 -6.10 8.36 11.33
CA THR A 319 -7.14 9.32 11.70
C THR A 319 -8.40 8.59 12.12
N GLY A 320 -8.91 7.67 11.31
CA GLY A 320 -10.10 6.90 11.65
C GLY A 320 -9.96 6.11 12.95
N VAL A 321 -8.82 5.42 13.16
CA VAL A 321 -8.55 4.70 14.42
C VAL A 321 -8.55 5.64 15.62
N CYS A 322 -7.91 6.80 15.51
CA CYS A 322 -7.88 7.78 16.60
C CYS A 322 -9.28 8.37 16.88
N LEU A 323 -10.08 8.62 15.84
CA LEU A 323 -11.46 9.10 16.01
C LEU A 323 -12.33 8.07 16.73
N LEU A 324 -12.23 6.79 16.37
CA LEU A 324 -12.95 5.70 17.03
C LEU A 324 -12.49 5.52 18.48
N ALA A 325 -11.18 5.56 18.73
CA ALA A 325 -10.64 5.45 20.09
C ALA A 325 -11.05 6.63 20.98
N ASN A 326 -11.08 7.85 20.43
CA ASN A 326 -11.56 9.04 21.13
C ASN A 326 -13.08 9.01 21.39
N ALA A 327 -13.82 8.22 20.61
CA ALA A 327 -15.23 7.92 20.84
C ALA A 327 -15.43 6.69 21.76
N GLU A 328 -14.36 6.26 22.45
CA GLU A 328 -14.35 5.18 23.45
C GLU A 328 -14.81 3.82 22.90
N ILE A 329 -14.66 3.61 21.58
CA ILE A 329 -14.92 2.31 20.97
C ILE A 329 -13.84 1.31 21.43
N PRO A 330 -14.22 0.10 21.89
CA PRO A 330 -13.25 -0.92 22.32
C PRO A 330 -12.21 -1.24 21.24
N LEU A 331 -10.96 -1.48 21.66
CA LEU A 331 -9.85 -1.72 20.73
C LEU A 331 -10.07 -2.98 19.88
N GLU A 332 -10.76 -3.98 20.43
CA GLU A 332 -11.16 -5.21 19.76
C GLU A 332 -12.11 -4.90 18.61
N SER A 333 -13.13 -4.07 18.85
CA SER A 333 -14.07 -3.63 17.81
C SER A 333 -13.38 -2.77 16.74
N ILE A 334 -12.43 -1.91 17.13
CA ILE A 334 -11.61 -1.17 16.16
C ILE A 334 -10.71 -2.13 15.36
N ALA A 335 -10.13 -3.15 16.02
CA ALA A 335 -9.30 -4.17 15.40
C ALA A 335 -10.06 -4.93 14.33
N GLU A 336 -11.26 -5.42 14.69
CA GLU A 336 -12.19 -6.12 13.80
C GLU A 336 -12.62 -5.24 12.64
N TYR A 337 -13.14 -4.04 12.92
CA TYR A 337 -13.60 -3.08 11.90
C TYR A 337 -12.50 -2.71 10.90
N GLY A 338 -11.28 -2.50 11.41
CA GLY A 338 -10.11 -2.21 10.60
C GLY A 338 -9.36 -3.45 10.12
N ARG A 339 -9.92 -4.64 10.27
CA ARG A 339 -9.45 -5.91 9.68
C ARG A 339 -8.00 -6.24 10.08
N TRP A 340 -7.70 -6.06 11.36
CA TRP A 340 -6.42 -6.44 11.97
C TRP A 340 -6.59 -7.74 12.75
N GLN A 341 -5.66 -8.68 12.55
CA GLN A 341 -5.66 -9.97 13.26
C GLN A 341 -5.28 -9.84 14.75
N ASP A 342 -4.64 -8.74 15.14
CA ASP A 342 -4.11 -8.55 16.49
C ASP A 342 -4.37 -7.11 16.96
N VAL A 343 -5.09 -6.97 18.08
CA VAL A 343 -5.35 -5.71 18.80
C VAL A 343 -4.06 -4.93 19.08
N ARG A 344 -2.95 -5.63 19.35
CA ARG A 344 -1.65 -4.98 19.59
C ARG A 344 -1.20 -4.18 18.38
N THR A 345 -1.65 -4.51 17.17
CA THR A 345 -1.40 -3.70 15.97
C THR A 345 -2.04 -2.32 16.11
N VAL A 346 -3.27 -2.24 16.61
CA VAL A 346 -4.00 -0.98 16.84
C VAL A 346 -3.27 -0.15 17.90
N ALA A 347 -3.02 -0.75 19.07
CA ALA A 347 -2.34 -0.10 20.18
C ALA A 347 -0.92 0.36 19.83
N ASN A 348 -0.08 -0.51 19.25
CA ASN A 348 1.35 -0.23 19.06
C ASN A 348 1.68 0.57 17.80
N ASN A 349 0.84 0.51 16.76
CA ASN A 349 1.13 1.19 15.49
C ASN A 349 0.31 2.47 15.30
N TYR A 350 -0.96 2.48 15.73
CA TYR A 350 -1.85 3.61 15.48
C TYR A 350 -2.00 4.51 16.71
N LEU A 351 -2.21 3.93 17.90
CA LEU A 351 -2.45 4.66 19.16
C LEU A 351 -1.21 4.85 20.04
N ARG A 352 -0.04 4.36 19.63
CA ARG A 352 1.17 4.43 20.45
C ARG A 352 1.51 5.87 20.83
N GLY A 353 1.56 6.18 22.12
CA GLY A 353 1.78 7.54 22.64
C GLY A 353 0.53 8.42 22.71
N GLN A 354 -0.65 7.89 22.39
CA GLN A 354 -1.96 8.44 22.79
C GLN A 354 -2.58 7.64 23.93
N THR A 355 -2.00 6.50 24.31
CA THR A 355 -2.37 5.79 25.54
C THR A 355 -2.29 6.76 26.72
N THR A 356 -3.37 6.87 27.48
CA THR A 356 -3.57 7.77 28.63
C THR A 356 -2.31 7.98 29.45
N ARG A 357 -1.58 6.91 29.77
CA ARG A 357 -0.30 6.97 30.49
C ARG A 357 0.77 7.87 29.86
N GLY A 358 0.98 7.82 28.54
CA GLY A 358 2.02 8.62 27.88
C GLY A 358 1.61 10.06 27.57
N VAL A 359 0.31 10.38 27.67
CA VAL A 359 -0.19 11.76 27.66
C VAL A 359 -0.16 12.32 29.09
N GLN A 360 -0.54 11.53 30.09
CA GLN A 360 -0.44 11.84 31.51
C GLN A 360 1.01 12.06 31.94
N GLU A 361 1.94 11.16 31.60
CA GLU A 361 3.37 11.31 31.93
C GLU A 361 4.00 12.55 31.27
N ARG A 362 3.54 12.94 30.07
CA ARG A 362 3.95 14.21 29.45
C ARG A 362 3.29 15.41 30.11
N GLY A 363 2.04 15.29 30.53
CA GLY A 363 1.35 16.30 31.33
C GLY A 363 2.07 16.56 32.66
N PHE A 364 2.46 15.50 33.37
CA PHE A 364 3.25 15.58 34.59
C PHE A 364 4.63 16.19 34.35
N ALA A 365 5.36 15.73 33.33
CA ALA A 365 6.68 16.27 33.01
C ALA A 365 6.64 17.76 32.64
N ASN A 366 5.63 18.19 31.87
CA ASN A 366 5.46 19.60 31.50
C ASN A 366 4.99 20.46 32.68
N ALA A 367 4.14 19.92 33.56
CA ALA A 367 3.71 20.62 34.77
C ALA A 367 4.87 20.84 35.75
N MET A 368 5.76 19.84 35.90
CA MET A 368 6.96 19.99 36.73
C MET A 368 7.96 21.01 36.16
N ALA A 369 8.12 21.06 34.84
CA ALA A 369 9.01 22.02 34.17
C ALA A 369 8.48 23.47 34.16
N ALA A 370 7.21 23.70 34.47
CA ALA A 370 6.61 25.03 34.56
C ALA A 370 6.59 25.61 35.99
N THR A 371 7.00 24.78 36.97
CA THR A 371 7.10 25.14 38.40
C THR A 371 8.54 25.41 38.86
N GLU A 372 9.51 25.32 37.95
CA GLU A 372 10.88 25.84 38.09
C GLU A 372 11.00 27.15 37.30
#